data_AF-A0A6N3C887-F1
#
_entry.id   AF-A0A6N3C887-F1
#
_cell.length_a   1.000
_cell.length_b   1.000
_cell.length_c   1.000
_cell.angle_alpha   90.00
_cell.angle_beta   90.00
_cell.angle_gamma   90.00
#
_symmetry.space_group_name_H-M   'P 1'
#
loop_
_entity.id
_entity.type
_entity.pdbx_description
1 polymer ?
#
loop_
_entity_poly.entity_id
_entity_poly.type
_entity_poly.pdbx_seq_one_letter_code
_entity_poly.pdbx_strand_id
1 'polypeptide(L)'
;MAKASFNVSELNSYIKKLISMDYILRDINITGEVTNLNVHSNGNIYFSLKDKYARIDAMASRDDVNIQLFDGAKVMAKGTVTYYDRSGRIFLYVSEIELDGRGNLYQKYLELKEKLSKEGLFDPSHKKKIKRYPSSIGLITSTSGAAIKDVINLFRKRNKSSDIYVFPSLVQGESASENLIRGIKYFNEKEKVDTIIIARGGGSFEDLFVFNDEKLAREIFASKIPIISAVGHEVDFTICDFVADLRAATPTNAAELSTISEDELKDYLLKKKVELNNLIEKRLDLSHFKLLSIYKNISLKNQFYKINSMTRDLLYRETLLNNSMKKILQGHSYELQNKKFYLQNFKLNKSKEIENYSYRLKNISVKLSSKISKNRENLNFNRKLLSYYFKTKINDEFKKFKAYEKFILDYDLDDRLKNERDRLKYLNIRLKSAFDKINKIEILTEDGQELKAAKDARLGEIISLKFKDGNIKSKVQNVEMRD
;
A
#
# COMPACT_ATOMS: atom_id res chain seq x y z
N MET A 1 -38.73 62.19 21.88
CA MET A 1 -39.29 61.22 22.86
C MET A 1 -39.14 61.82 24.24
N ALA A 2 -40.23 61.99 24.98
CA ALA A 2 -40.15 62.40 26.38
C ALA A 2 -39.35 61.34 27.16
N LYS A 3 -38.29 61.75 27.86
CA LYS A 3 -37.57 60.85 28.76
C LYS A 3 -38.49 60.56 29.94
N ALA A 4 -38.92 59.31 30.10
CA ALA A 4 -39.65 58.89 31.29
C ALA A 4 -38.73 59.06 32.51
N SER A 5 -39.17 59.86 33.49
CA SER A 5 -38.49 60.01 34.78
C SER A 5 -39.13 59.03 35.75
N PHE A 6 -38.35 58.07 36.24
CA PHE A 6 -38.76 57.11 37.26
C PHE A 6 -38.05 57.43 38.57
N ASN A 7 -38.75 57.33 39.70
CA ASN A 7 -38.09 57.16 40.99
C ASN A 7 -37.58 55.71 41.14
N VAL A 8 -36.70 55.47 42.12
CA VAL A 8 -36.03 54.16 42.29
C VAL A 8 -37.02 53.01 42.45
N SER A 9 -38.12 53.23 43.20
CA SER A 9 -39.17 52.23 43.42
C SER A 9 -39.95 51.92 42.14
N GLU A 10 -40.24 52.96 41.35
CA GLU A 10 -40.92 52.80 40.05
C GLU A 10 -40.04 52.07 39.04
N LEU A 11 -38.73 52.36 39.02
CA LEU A 11 -37.76 51.65 38.17
C LEU A 11 -37.69 50.16 38.54
N ASN A 12 -37.56 49.83 39.82
CA ASN A 12 -37.52 48.43 40.27
C ASN A 12 -38.82 47.68 39.96
N SER A 13 -39.96 48.34 40.19
CA SER A 13 -41.29 47.77 39.85
C SER A 13 -41.43 47.54 38.35
N TYR A 14 -40.90 48.46 37.53
CA TYR A 14 -40.89 48.33 36.08
C TYR A 14 -40.03 47.15 35.61
N ILE A 15 -38.80 47.00 36.14
CA ILE A 15 -37.92 45.87 35.84
C ILE A 15 -38.56 44.54 36.25
N LYS A 16 -39.15 44.47 37.45
CA LYS A 16 -39.88 43.29 37.90
C LYS A 16 -41.02 42.93 36.96
N LYS A 17 -41.78 43.92 36.48
CA LYS A 17 -42.86 43.70 35.51
C LYS A 17 -42.34 43.13 34.19
N LEU A 18 -41.21 43.62 33.68
CA LEU A 18 -40.59 43.11 32.46
C LEU A 18 -40.15 41.64 32.62
N ILE A 19 -39.41 41.34 33.69
CA ILE A 19 -38.96 39.97 34.00
C ILE A 19 -40.16 39.05 34.19
N SER A 20 -41.17 39.50 34.92
CA SER A 20 -42.38 38.72 35.18
C SER A 20 -43.26 38.53 33.95
N MET A 21 -43.07 39.29 32.86
CA MET A 21 -43.84 39.13 31.61
C MET A 21 -43.20 38.15 30.64
N ASP A 22 -41.91 37.84 30.81
CA ASP A 22 -41.19 36.92 29.95
C ASP A 22 -41.60 35.47 30.24
N TYR A 23 -41.98 34.74 29.19
CA TYR A 23 -42.49 33.38 29.32
C TYR A 23 -41.38 32.36 29.68
N ILE A 24 -40.14 32.61 29.25
CA ILE A 24 -38.99 31.75 29.54
C ILE A 24 -38.63 31.90 31.02
N LEU A 25 -38.59 33.14 31.52
CA LEU A 25 -38.21 33.43 32.90
C LEU A 25 -39.23 32.95 33.93
N ARG A 26 -40.48 32.68 33.54
CA ARG A 26 -41.51 32.13 34.43
C ARG A 26 -41.34 30.63 34.70
N ASP A 27 -40.79 29.88 33.75
CA ASP A 27 -40.63 28.43 33.83
C ASP A 27 -39.28 28.03 33.23
N ILE A 28 -38.21 28.21 34.01
CA ILE A 28 -36.83 27.96 33.58
C ILE A 28 -36.20 26.83 34.39
N ASN A 29 -35.36 26.04 33.70
CA ASN A 29 -34.45 25.08 34.33
C ASN A 29 -33.03 25.65 34.35
N ILE A 30 -32.43 25.73 35.54
CA ILE A 30 -31.08 26.24 35.75
C ILE A 30 -30.25 25.14 36.41
N THR A 31 -29.09 24.84 35.82
CA THR A 31 -28.11 23.92 36.41
C THR A 31 -27.00 24.71 37.10
N GLY A 32 -26.56 24.24 38.26
CA GLY A 32 -25.51 24.92 39.02
C GLY A 32 -25.10 24.15 40.26
N GLU A 33 -23.97 24.56 40.84
CA GLU A 33 -23.51 24.06 42.13
C GLU A 33 -24.13 24.90 43.25
N VAL A 34 -24.72 24.22 44.24
CA VAL A 34 -25.28 24.82 45.45
C VAL A 34 -24.14 25.37 46.32
N THR A 35 -24.29 26.62 46.74
CA THR A 35 -23.42 27.26 47.74
C THR A 35 -24.23 28.12 48.69
N ASN A 36 -23.67 28.40 49.87
CA ASN A 36 -24.29 29.24 50.90
C ASN A 36 -25.68 28.73 51.33
N LEU A 37 -25.84 27.41 51.44
CA LEU A 37 -27.08 26.78 51.84
C LEU A 37 -27.46 27.13 53.28
N ASN A 38 -28.64 27.73 53.46
CA ASN A 38 -29.22 28.09 54.75
C ASN A 38 -30.67 27.63 54.84
N VAL A 39 -30.97 26.77 55.82
CA VAL A 39 -32.32 26.26 56.09
C VAL A 39 -32.91 27.02 57.27
N HIS A 40 -33.98 27.77 57.04
CA HIS A 40 -34.66 28.52 58.09
C HIS A 40 -35.75 27.68 58.78
N SER A 41 -36.05 28.03 60.04
CA SER A 41 -37.07 27.35 60.86
C SER A 41 -38.49 27.46 60.31
N ASN A 42 -38.76 28.44 59.44
CA ASN A 42 -40.04 28.65 58.75
C ASN A 42 -40.26 27.73 57.54
N GLY A 43 -39.31 26.83 57.23
CA GLY A 43 -39.40 25.91 56.10
C GLY A 43 -38.81 26.44 54.80
N ASN A 44 -38.33 27.68 54.75
CA ASN A 44 -37.69 28.24 53.56
C ASN A 44 -36.20 27.86 53.52
N ILE A 45 -35.75 27.41 52.35
CA ILE A 45 -34.35 27.06 52.08
C ILE A 45 -33.79 28.12 51.15
N TYR A 46 -32.77 28.85 51.59
CA TYR A 46 -32.07 29.84 50.78
C TYR A 46 -30.69 29.31 50.41
N PHE A 47 -30.31 29.46 49.14
CA PHE A 47 -29.01 29.03 48.63
C PHE A 47 -28.67 29.82 47.38
N SER A 48 -27.50 29.56 46.83
CA SER A 48 -27.06 30.17 45.58
C SER A 48 -26.61 29.11 44.61
N LEU A 49 -27.05 29.23 43.37
CA LEU A 49 -26.57 28.43 42.26
C LEU A 49 -25.45 29.19 41.58
N LYS A 50 -24.28 28.56 41.50
CA LYS A 50 -23.13 29.11 40.77
C LYS A 50 -22.72 28.19 39.62
N ASP A 51 -22.13 28.80 38.61
CA ASP A 51 -21.30 28.13 37.62
C ASP A 51 -19.87 28.72 37.67
N LYS A 52 -19.09 28.56 36.59
CA LYS A 52 -17.72 29.08 36.52
C LYS A 52 -17.63 30.61 36.45
N TYR A 53 -18.67 31.28 35.96
CA TYR A 53 -18.63 32.70 35.58
C TYR A 53 -19.66 33.56 36.31
N ALA A 54 -20.75 32.97 36.79
CA ALA A 54 -21.91 33.66 37.32
C ALA A 54 -22.53 32.92 38.52
N ARG A 55 -23.38 33.65 39.23
CA ARG A 55 -24.14 33.17 40.38
C ARG A 55 -25.51 33.83 40.40
N ILE A 56 -26.52 33.07 40.83
CA ILE A 56 -27.86 33.56 41.14
C ILE A 56 -28.28 33.08 42.54
N ASP A 57 -28.94 33.95 43.29
CA ASP A 57 -29.51 33.57 44.59
C ASP A 57 -30.90 32.94 44.37
N ALA A 58 -31.20 31.91 45.16
CA ALA A 58 -32.37 31.07 45.01
C ALA A 58 -33.04 30.78 46.36
N MET A 59 -34.35 30.52 46.32
CA MET A 59 -35.14 30.06 47.45
C MET A 59 -36.09 28.97 47.01
N ALA A 60 -36.19 27.93 47.83
CA ALA A 60 -37.16 26.84 47.68
C ALA A 60 -37.96 26.69 48.98
N SER A 61 -39.23 26.27 48.90
CA SER A 61 -39.94 25.76 50.07
C SER A 61 -39.44 24.36 50.40
N ARG A 62 -39.60 23.92 51.65
CA ARG A 62 -39.28 22.54 52.05
C ARG A 62 -40.09 21.51 51.26
N ASP A 63 -41.31 21.85 50.85
CA ASP A 63 -42.19 20.97 50.05
C ASP A 63 -41.73 20.83 48.60
N ASP A 64 -40.96 21.80 48.08
CA ASP A 64 -40.41 21.82 46.71
C ASP A 64 -39.09 21.03 46.61
N VAL A 65 -38.53 20.61 47.76
CA VAL A 65 -37.22 19.97 47.88
C VAL A 65 -37.39 18.55 48.42
N ASN A 66 -37.55 17.60 47.51
CA ASN A 66 -37.70 16.17 47.82
C ASN A 66 -36.38 15.44 48.07
N ILE A 67 -35.26 16.16 48.08
CA ILE A 67 -33.90 15.63 48.17
C ILE A 67 -33.10 16.30 49.28
N GLN A 68 -32.10 15.62 49.82
CA GLN A 68 -31.19 16.24 50.80
C GLN A 68 -30.18 17.15 50.09
N LEU A 69 -30.40 18.47 50.14
CA LEU A 69 -29.45 19.47 49.65
C LEU A 69 -28.24 19.60 50.59
N PHE A 70 -27.06 19.81 50.03
CA PHE A 70 -25.83 20.15 50.74
C PHE A 70 -24.97 21.11 49.91
N ASP A 71 -24.11 21.89 50.55
CA ASP A 71 -23.16 22.75 49.84
C ASP A 71 -22.21 21.93 48.95
N GLY A 72 -22.02 22.36 47.71
CA GLY A 72 -21.26 21.65 46.69
C GLY A 72 -22.08 20.67 45.84
N ALA A 73 -23.36 20.43 46.17
CA ALA A 73 -24.22 19.61 45.35
C ALA A 73 -24.48 20.28 43.98
N LYS A 74 -24.31 19.55 42.88
CA LYS A 74 -24.80 19.99 41.57
C LYS A 74 -26.26 19.61 41.43
N VAL A 75 -27.09 20.58 41.07
CA VAL A 75 -28.55 20.41 40.97
C VAL A 75 -29.07 21.04 39.69
N MET A 76 -30.21 20.52 39.22
CA MET A 76 -31.07 21.19 38.28
C MET A 76 -32.26 21.75 39.07
N ALA A 77 -32.38 23.07 39.09
CA ALA A 77 -33.47 23.77 39.75
C ALA A 77 -34.44 24.31 38.70
N LYS A 78 -35.70 23.93 38.82
CA LYS A 78 -36.80 24.46 38.03
C LYS A 78 -37.53 25.54 38.80
N GLY A 79 -37.82 26.66 38.17
CA GLY A 79 -38.48 27.76 38.87
C GLY A 79 -38.74 29.00 38.05
N THR A 80 -39.11 30.07 38.77
CA THR A 80 -39.44 31.38 38.22
C THR A 80 -38.39 32.40 38.64
N VAL A 81 -37.78 33.07 37.67
CA VAL A 81 -36.90 34.20 37.90
C VAL A 81 -37.74 35.44 38.20
N THR A 82 -37.42 36.11 39.29
CA THR A 82 -38.05 37.35 39.73
C THR A 82 -37.01 38.44 39.98
N TYR A 83 -37.48 39.65 40.18
CA TYR A 83 -36.69 40.77 40.69
C TYR A 83 -37.21 41.19 42.07
N TYR A 84 -36.32 41.35 43.04
CA TYR A 84 -36.67 41.74 44.41
C TYR A 84 -36.66 43.26 44.57
N ASP A 85 -37.86 43.85 44.68
CA ASP A 85 -38.09 45.30 44.60
C ASP A 85 -37.30 46.13 45.61
N ARG A 86 -37.08 45.58 46.82
CA ARG A 86 -36.39 46.30 47.91
C ARG A 86 -34.88 46.34 47.76
N SER A 87 -34.27 45.31 47.17
CA SER A 87 -32.81 45.20 47.06
C SER A 87 -32.29 45.33 45.64
N GLY A 88 -33.17 45.39 44.64
CA GLY A 88 -32.80 45.49 43.23
C GLY A 88 -32.00 44.28 42.73
N ARG A 89 -32.32 43.07 43.19
CA ARG A 89 -31.59 41.84 42.83
C ARG A 89 -32.48 40.87 42.06
N ILE A 90 -31.88 40.17 41.10
CA ILE A 90 -32.49 39.04 40.42
C ILE A 90 -32.42 37.82 41.34
N PHE A 91 -33.50 37.06 41.40
CA PHE A 91 -33.66 35.96 42.34
C PHE A 91 -34.47 34.83 41.71
N LEU A 92 -34.17 33.58 42.05
CA LEU A 92 -34.89 32.41 41.55
C LEU A 92 -35.80 31.82 42.63
N TYR A 93 -37.11 31.75 42.38
CA TYR A 93 -38.03 30.94 43.18
C TYR A 93 -38.12 29.56 42.59
N VAL A 94 -37.64 28.58 43.34
CA VAL A 94 -37.50 27.21 42.89
C VAL A 94 -38.71 26.41 43.31
N SER A 95 -39.38 25.80 42.35
CA SER A 95 -40.56 24.95 42.54
C SER A 95 -40.21 23.46 42.57
N GLU A 96 -39.06 23.08 42.02
CA GLU A 96 -38.61 21.68 41.98
C GLU A 96 -37.07 21.65 41.89
N ILE A 97 -36.45 20.79 42.69
CA ILE A 97 -35.00 20.54 42.64
C ILE A 97 -34.72 19.06 42.52
N GLU A 98 -33.87 18.73 41.55
CA GLU A 98 -33.29 17.42 41.40
C GLU A 98 -31.76 17.49 41.46
N LEU A 99 -31.12 16.47 42.04
CA LEU A 99 -29.67 16.31 41.90
C LEU A 99 -29.36 16.18 40.42
N ASP A 100 -28.35 16.91 39.95
CA ASP A 100 -27.91 16.83 38.56
C ASP A 100 -27.18 15.49 38.33
N GLY A 101 -27.96 14.41 38.16
CA GLY A 101 -27.47 13.09 37.82
C GLY A 101 -26.73 13.08 36.48
N ARG A 102 -27.03 14.03 35.59
CA ARG A 102 -26.35 14.18 34.29
C ARG A 102 -24.93 14.69 34.45
N GLY A 103 -24.68 15.62 35.37
CA GLY A 103 -23.33 16.10 35.70
C GLY A 103 -22.40 14.99 36.20
N ASN A 104 -22.89 14.11 37.09
CA ASN A 104 -22.12 12.97 37.61
C ASN A 104 -21.84 11.91 36.54
N LEU A 105 -22.83 11.58 35.70
CA LEU A 105 -22.64 10.64 34.60
C LEU A 105 -21.67 11.20 33.55
N TYR A 106 -21.82 12.46 33.18
CA TYR A 106 -20.93 13.12 32.22
C TYR A 106 -19.48 13.20 32.73
N GLN A 107 -19.29 13.48 34.02
CA GLN A 107 -17.96 13.44 34.63
C GLN A 107 -17.35 12.04 34.56
N LYS A 108 -18.10 10.98 34.93
CA LYS A 108 -17.65 9.59 34.79
C LYS A 108 -17.27 9.22 33.36
N TYR A 109 -18.04 9.71 32.38
CA TYR A 109 -17.73 9.54 30.96
C TYR A 109 -16.39 10.21 30.59
N LEU A 110 -16.15 11.45 31.02
CA LEU A 110 -14.91 12.16 30.74
C LEU A 110 -13.70 11.47 31.37
N GLU A 111 -13.81 11.05 32.63
CA GLU A 111 -12.77 10.31 33.34
C GLU A 111 -12.43 8.98 32.64
N LEU A 112 -13.45 8.23 32.23
CA LEU A 112 -13.26 6.97 31.50
C LEU A 112 -12.66 7.21 30.11
N LYS A 113 -13.13 8.24 29.39
CA LYS A 113 -12.59 8.63 28.09
C LYS A 113 -11.11 8.95 28.19
N GLU A 114 -10.71 9.75 29.18
CA GLU A 114 -9.31 10.10 29.38
C GLU A 114 -8.46 8.87 29.71
N LYS A 115 -8.95 7.99 30.60
CA LYS A 115 -8.29 6.74 30.98
C LYS A 115 -8.03 5.84 29.76
N LEU A 116 -9.07 5.51 29.00
CA LEU A 116 -8.95 4.60 27.86
C LEU A 116 -8.18 5.22 26.68
N SER A 117 -8.24 6.55 26.52
CA SER A 117 -7.43 7.29 25.55
C SER A 117 -5.94 7.17 25.89
N LYS A 118 -5.56 7.34 27.16
CA LYS A 118 -4.17 7.18 27.63
C LYS A 118 -3.65 5.75 27.46
N GLU A 119 -4.52 4.76 27.58
CA GLU A 119 -4.18 3.35 27.29
C GLU A 119 -4.07 3.04 25.78
N GLY A 120 -4.47 3.97 24.89
CA GLY A 120 -4.33 3.84 23.44
C GLY A 120 -5.50 3.12 22.74
N LEU A 121 -6.60 2.80 23.44
CA LEU A 121 -7.72 2.03 22.85
C LEU A 121 -8.42 2.75 21.70
N PHE A 122 -8.25 4.06 21.56
CA PHE A 122 -8.87 4.86 20.51
C PHE A 122 -7.95 5.08 19.30
N ASP A 123 -6.71 4.59 19.35
CA ASP A 123 -5.70 4.83 18.32
C ASP A 123 -6.17 4.23 16.97
N PRO A 124 -6.19 5.02 15.88
CA PRO A 124 -6.55 4.52 14.55
C PRO A 124 -5.72 3.33 14.07
N SER A 125 -4.49 3.15 14.58
CA SER A 125 -3.61 2.03 14.22
C SER A 125 -4.12 0.66 14.70
N HIS A 126 -4.97 0.63 15.73
CA HIS A 126 -5.59 -0.60 16.22
C HIS A 126 -6.90 -0.95 15.51
N LYS A 127 -7.46 -0.02 14.71
CA LYS A 127 -8.74 -0.20 14.03
C LYS A 127 -8.61 -1.15 12.84
N LYS A 128 -9.48 -2.15 12.78
CA LYS A 128 -9.57 -3.16 11.72
C LYS A 128 -10.31 -2.58 10.51
N LYS A 129 -9.89 -3.00 9.32
CA LYS A 129 -10.60 -2.60 8.09
C LYS A 129 -11.92 -3.36 7.96
N ILE A 130 -13.00 -2.63 7.76
CA ILE A 130 -14.31 -3.22 7.43
C ILE A 130 -14.23 -3.86 6.05
N LYS A 131 -14.70 -5.12 5.94
CA LYS A 131 -14.78 -5.83 4.66
C LYS A 131 -15.86 -5.17 3.81
N ARG A 132 -15.50 -4.69 2.61
CA ARG A 132 -16.43 -3.98 1.70
C ARG A 132 -17.54 -4.89 1.12
N TYR A 133 -17.29 -6.19 1.09
CA TYR A 133 -18.22 -7.23 0.63
C TYR A 133 -18.33 -8.32 1.70
N PRO A 134 -19.06 -8.08 2.79
CA PRO A 134 -19.30 -9.11 3.79
C PRO A 134 -20.26 -10.16 3.23
N SER A 135 -19.92 -11.43 3.45
CA SER A 135 -20.81 -12.58 3.21
C SER A 135 -21.81 -12.72 4.36
N SER A 136 -21.43 -12.33 5.57
CA SER A 136 -22.30 -12.36 6.75
C SER A 136 -22.06 -11.18 7.68
N ILE A 137 -23.13 -10.66 8.27
CA ILE A 137 -23.13 -9.53 9.19
C ILE A 137 -23.82 -9.95 10.49
N GLY A 138 -23.17 -9.71 11.62
CA GLY A 138 -23.76 -9.88 12.94
C GLY A 138 -24.37 -8.58 13.44
N LEU A 139 -25.67 -8.55 13.70
CA LEU A 139 -26.38 -7.38 14.23
C LEU A 139 -26.73 -7.62 15.70
N ILE A 140 -26.12 -6.83 16.60
CA ILE A 140 -26.46 -6.81 18.02
C ILE A 140 -27.37 -5.61 18.27
N THR A 141 -28.65 -5.87 18.55
CA THR A 141 -29.66 -4.83 18.76
C THR A 141 -30.88 -5.36 19.51
N SER A 142 -31.80 -4.48 19.91
CA SER A 142 -33.07 -4.88 20.53
C SER A 142 -34.05 -5.44 19.49
N THR A 143 -34.68 -6.57 19.81
CA THR A 143 -35.73 -7.17 18.95
C THR A 143 -37.07 -6.46 19.05
N SER A 144 -37.26 -5.60 20.05
CA SER A 144 -38.43 -4.78 20.26
C SER A 144 -38.34 -3.47 19.44
N GLY A 145 -39.03 -3.41 18.29
CA GLY A 145 -39.23 -2.16 17.55
C GLY A 145 -39.36 -2.31 16.03
N ALA A 146 -39.87 -1.26 15.38
CA ALA A 146 -39.86 -1.16 13.91
C ALA A 146 -38.44 -0.97 13.35
N ALA A 147 -37.55 -0.36 14.13
CA ALA A 147 -36.19 0.01 13.72
C ALA A 147 -35.34 -1.18 13.25
N ILE A 148 -35.46 -2.37 13.86
CA ILE A 148 -34.72 -3.55 13.40
C ILE A 148 -35.18 -4.01 12.02
N LYS A 149 -36.49 -3.95 11.74
CA LYS A 149 -37.04 -4.29 10.43
C LYS A 149 -36.58 -3.30 9.37
N ASP A 150 -36.52 -2.02 9.71
CA ASP A 150 -36.06 -0.98 8.79
C ASP A 150 -34.58 -1.16 8.41
N VAL A 151 -33.74 -1.47 9.41
CA VAL A 151 -32.32 -1.78 9.19
C VAL A 151 -32.16 -3.01 8.30
N ILE A 152 -32.84 -4.11 8.62
CA ILE A 152 -32.80 -5.35 7.82
C ILE A 152 -33.30 -5.10 6.39
N ASN A 153 -34.39 -4.35 6.22
CA ASN A 153 -34.95 -4.03 4.90
C ASN A 153 -33.97 -3.18 4.08
N LEU A 154 -33.31 -2.20 4.70
CA LEU A 154 -32.32 -1.38 4.01
C LEU A 154 -31.10 -2.20 3.60
N PHE A 155 -30.61 -3.07 4.49
CA PHE A 155 -29.55 -4.03 4.17
C PHE A 155 -29.94 -4.88 2.96
N ARG A 156 -31.12 -5.50 2.98
CA ARG A 156 -31.60 -6.37 1.89
C ARG A 156 -31.86 -5.61 0.60
N LYS A 157 -32.23 -4.32 0.66
CA LYS A 157 -32.38 -3.47 -0.52
C LYS A 157 -31.03 -3.18 -1.17
N ARG A 158 -29.97 -2.99 -0.37
CA ARG A 158 -28.62 -2.69 -0.88
C ARG A 158 -27.89 -3.96 -1.34
N ASN A 159 -27.95 -5.03 -0.56
CA ASN A 159 -27.23 -6.27 -0.82
C ASN A 159 -28.04 -7.48 -0.36
N LYS A 160 -28.60 -8.23 -1.33
CA LYS A 160 -29.38 -9.43 -1.02
C LYS A 160 -28.53 -10.64 -0.68
N SER A 161 -27.27 -10.66 -1.12
CA SER A 161 -26.37 -11.82 -1.05
C SER A 161 -25.67 -11.98 0.30
N SER A 162 -25.76 -11.00 1.20
CA SER A 162 -25.16 -11.07 2.54
C SER A 162 -26.16 -11.61 3.55
N ASP A 163 -25.73 -12.56 4.39
CA ASP A 163 -26.54 -13.09 5.48
C ASP A 163 -26.50 -12.15 6.69
N ILE A 164 -27.64 -12.02 7.38
CA ILE A 164 -27.75 -11.16 8.57
C ILE A 164 -28.13 -12.03 9.75
N TYR A 165 -27.22 -12.14 10.70
CA TYR A 165 -27.42 -12.86 11.95
C TYR A 165 -27.74 -11.87 13.05
N VAL A 166 -28.91 -11.98 13.67
CA VAL A 166 -29.34 -11.07 14.74
C VAL A 166 -29.08 -11.72 16.09
N PHE A 167 -28.30 -11.04 16.94
CA PHE A 167 -28.21 -11.37 18.35
C PHE A 167 -29.12 -10.41 19.15
N PRO A 168 -30.23 -10.91 19.74
CA PRO A 168 -31.11 -10.10 20.56
C PRO A 168 -30.38 -9.62 21.81
N SER A 169 -30.24 -8.31 21.98
CA SER A 169 -29.60 -7.70 23.14
C SER A 169 -30.46 -6.60 23.74
N LEU A 170 -30.36 -6.43 25.06
CA LEU A 170 -30.79 -5.19 25.70
C LEU A 170 -29.84 -4.06 25.25
N VAL A 171 -30.42 -2.92 24.89
CA VAL A 171 -29.70 -1.72 24.41
C VAL A 171 -29.91 -0.50 25.32
N GLN A 172 -30.59 -0.70 26.43
CA GLN A 172 -30.88 0.29 27.47
C GLN A 172 -31.06 -0.44 28.82
N GLY A 173 -30.89 0.30 29.92
CA GLY A 173 -30.95 -0.24 31.29
C GLY A 173 -29.64 -0.84 31.79
N GLU A 174 -29.57 -1.13 33.09
CA GLU A 174 -28.31 -1.52 33.76
C GLU A 174 -27.69 -2.82 33.22
N SER A 175 -28.51 -3.78 32.79
CA SER A 175 -28.03 -5.08 32.27
C SER A 175 -27.69 -5.08 30.77
N ALA A 176 -27.78 -3.94 30.08
CA ALA A 176 -27.55 -3.87 28.65
C ALA A 176 -26.07 -4.02 28.26
N SER A 177 -25.12 -3.46 29.03
CA SER A 177 -23.68 -3.60 28.75
C SER A 177 -23.26 -5.08 28.77
N GLU A 178 -23.72 -5.86 29.75
CA GLU A 178 -23.44 -7.29 29.84
C GLU A 178 -24.03 -8.10 28.68
N ASN A 179 -25.24 -7.74 28.21
CA ASN A 179 -25.85 -8.41 27.06
C ASN A 179 -25.10 -8.10 25.76
N LEU A 180 -24.67 -6.85 25.57
CA LEU A 180 -23.86 -6.45 24.41
C LEU A 180 -22.54 -7.23 24.38
N ILE A 181 -21.86 -7.36 25.53
CA ILE A 181 -20.63 -8.18 25.67
C ILE A 181 -20.89 -9.63 25.28
N ARG A 182 -22.01 -10.23 25.73
CA ARG A 182 -22.38 -11.61 25.34
C ARG A 182 -22.59 -11.74 23.83
N GLY A 183 -23.21 -10.75 23.19
CA GLY A 183 -23.38 -10.73 21.73
C GLY A 183 -22.05 -10.67 20.98
N ILE A 184 -21.10 -9.83 21.43
CA ILE A 184 -19.76 -9.74 20.85
C ILE A 184 -19.03 -11.08 20.98
N LYS A 185 -19.07 -11.70 22.16
CA LYS A 185 -18.45 -13.02 22.39
C LYS A 185 -19.09 -14.11 21.54
N TYR A 186 -20.42 -14.11 21.42
CA TYR A 186 -21.15 -15.07 20.60
C TYR A 186 -20.66 -15.08 19.15
N PHE A 187 -20.51 -13.91 18.53
CA PHE A 187 -20.02 -13.82 17.15
C PHE A 187 -18.52 -14.13 17.02
N ASN A 188 -17.72 -13.85 18.04
CA ASN A 188 -16.29 -14.18 18.01
C ASN A 188 -16.03 -15.69 18.19
N GLU A 189 -16.88 -16.40 18.93
CA GLU A 189 -16.64 -17.80 19.34
C GLU A 189 -17.51 -18.82 18.61
N LYS A 190 -18.82 -18.58 18.48
CA LYS A 190 -19.78 -19.55 17.96
C LYS A 190 -20.13 -19.33 16.50
N GLU A 191 -20.54 -18.12 16.15
CA GLU A 191 -21.05 -17.78 14.81
C GLU A 191 -20.16 -16.72 14.16
N LYS A 192 -19.16 -17.12 13.40
CA LYS A 192 -18.20 -16.17 12.83
C LYS A 192 -18.81 -15.40 11.66
N VAL A 193 -18.98 -14.09 11.86
CA VAL A 193 -19.40 -13.14 10.84
C VAL A 193 -18.22 -12.31 10.33
N ASP A 194 -18.37 -11.66 9.17
CA ASP A 194 -17.32 -10.80 8.62
C ASP A 194 -17.24 -9.45 9.33
N THR A 195 -18.38 -8.93 9.80
CA THR A 195 -18.51 -7.64 10.50
C THR A 195 -19.61 -7.72 11.54
N ILE A 196 -19.39 -7.15 12.72
CA ILE A 196 -20.41 -6.99 13.77
C ILE A 196 -20.88 -5.53 13.78
N ILE A 197 -22.17 -5.33 13.98
CA ILE A 197 -22.79 -4.01 14.12
C ILE A 197 -23.50 -3.97 15.45
N ILE A 198 -23.12 -3.01 16.30
CA ILE A 198 -23.84 -2.69 17.53
C ILE A 198 -24.75 -1.52 17.20
N ALA A 199 -26.06 -1.76 17.22
CA ALA A 199 -27.03 -0.78 16.78
C ALA A 199 -28.05 -0.49 17.88
N ARG A 200 -28.38 0.79 18.01
CA ARG A 200 -29.48 1.27 18.84
C ARG A 200 -30.34 2.23 18.03
N GLY A 201 -31.67 2.19 18.23
CA GLY A 201 -32.57 3.25 17.76
C GLY A 201 -32.42 4.56 18.55
N GLY A 202 -33.40 5.46 18.38
CA GLY A 202 -33.45 6.71 19.15
C GLY A 202 -33.64 6.51 20.66
N GLY A 203 -33.42 7.57 21.44
CA GLY A 203 -33.75 7.65 22.86
C GLY A 203 -32.95 8.73 23.60
N SER A 204 -33.12 8.83 24.92
CA SER A 204 -32.50 9.89 25.71
C SER A 204 -31.00 9.66 25.92
N PHE A 205 -30.30 10.70 26.36
CA PHE A 205 -28.89 10.61 26.76
C PHE A 205 -28.67 9.59 27.88
N GLU A 206 -29.61 9.47 28.85
CA GLU A 206 -29.46 8.51 29.95
C GLU A 206 -29.39 7.08 29.44
N ASP A 207 -30.20 6.74 28.44
CA ASP A 207 -30.18 5.43 27.83
C ASP A 207 -28.90 5.16 27.02
N LEU A 208 -28.26 6.21 26.47
CA LEU A 208 -26.99 6.08 25.73
C LEU A 208 -25.82 5.81 26.67
N PHE A 209 -25.98 6.07 27.97
CA PHE A 209 -24.90 5.96 28.91
C PHE A 209 -24.37 4.53 29.08
N VAL A 210 -25.20 3.52 28.79
CA VAL A 210 -24.79 2.10 28.84
C VAL A 210 -23.62 1.78 27.89
N PHE A 211 -23.46 2.56 26.82
CA PHE A 211 -22.38 2.42 25.85
C PHE A 211 -21.07 3.09 26.30
N ASN A 212 -21.06 3.69 27.50
CA ASN A 212 -19.89 4.24 28.17
C ASN A 212 -19.37 3.29 29.27
N ASP A 213 -19.58 1.99 29.13
CA ASP A 213 -19.07 0.97 30.06
C ASP A 213 -17.64 0.52 29.70
N GLU A 214 -16.76 0.45 30.71
CA GLU A 214 -15.37 0.06 30.52
C GLU A 214 -15.21 -1.39 30.04
N LYS A 215 -16.02 -2.33 30.55
CA LYS A 215 -15.92 -3.74 30.15
C LYS A 215 -16.34 -3.92 28.70
N LEU A 216 -17.41 -3.23 28.29
CA LEU A 216 -17.86 -3.21 26.90
C LEU A 216 -16.78 -2.64 25.97
N ALA A 217 -16.17 -1.50 26.34
CA ALA A 217 -15.08 -0.89 25.59
C ALA A 217 -13.92 -1.87 25.38
N ARG A 218 -13.46 -2.55 26.45
CA ARG A 218 -12.37 -3.53 26.36
C ARG A 218 -12.74 -4.75 25.52
N GLU A 219 -13.98 -5.21 25.58
CA GLU A 219 -14.46 -6.32 24.75
C GLU A 219 -14.51 -5.95 23.26
N ILE A 220 -14.95 -4.73 22.93
CA ILE A 220 -14.95 -4.23 21.54
C ILE A 220 -13.52 -4.20 21.01
N PHE A 221 -12.57 -3.67 21.79
CA PHE A 221 -11.16 -3.61 21.42
C PHE A 221 -10.57 -5.01 21.19
N ALA A 222 -10.91 -5.97 22.06
CA ALA A 222 -10.42 -7.35 21.99
C ALA A 222 -11.06 -8.21 20.89
N SER A 223 -12.16 -7.76 20.28
CA SER A 223 -12.87 -8.50 19.23
C SER A 223 -11.92 -8.83 18.07
N LYS A 224 -12.01 -10.05 17.52
CA LYS A 224 -11.27 -10.47 16.33
C LYS A 224 -11.96 -10.02 15.04
N ILE A 225 -13.28 -9.85 15.11
CA ILE A 225 -14.14 -9.42 14.00
C ILE A 225 -14.26 -7.88 14.07
N PRO A 226 -14.21 -7.17 12.94
CA PRO A 226 -14.40 -5.72 12.93
C PRO A 226 -15.80 -5.31 13.43
N ILE A 227 -15.87 -4.29 14.27
CA ILE A 227 -17.09 -3.78 14.89
C ILE A 227 -17.42 -2.38 14.38
N ILE A 228 -18.67 -2.18 13.96
CA ILE A 228 -19.26 -0.88 13.66
C ILE A 228 -20.18 -0.46 14.80
N SER A 229 -19.94 0.71 15.37
CA SER A 229 -20.87 1.33 16.33
C SER A 229 -21.89 2.17 15.59
N ALA A 230 -23.18 1.93 15.85
CA ALA A 230 -24.32 2.60 15.23
C ALA A 230 -25.31 3.05 16.32
N VAL A 231 -24.78 3.71 17.35
CA VAL A 231 -25.47 4.01 18.61
C VAL A 231 -25.75 5.51 18.77
N GLY A 232 -24.77 6.36 18.46
CA GLY A 232 -24.87 7.80 18.67
C GLY A 232 -25.45 8.57 17.48
N HIS A 233 -26.18 9.65 17.75
CA HIS A 233 -26.55 10.65 16.74
C HIS A 233 -25.35 11.52 16.39
N GLU A 234 -25.47 12.43 15.41
CA GLU A 234 -24.36 13.29 14.94
C GLU A 234 -23.60 14.01 16.08
N VAL A 235 -24.27 14.33 17.19
CA VAL A 235 -23.74 15.14 18.29
C VAL A 235 -23.35 14.35 19.55
N ASP A 236 -23.88 13.12 19.74
CA ASP A 236 -23.72 12.35 20.98
C ASP A 236 -22.72 11.20 20.79
N PHE A 237 -21.48 11.39 21.23
CA PHE A 237 -20.41 10.39 21.10
C PHE A 237 -20.21 9.57 22.38
N THR A 238 -20.29 8.25 22.25
CA THR A 238 -20.08 7.30 23.34
C THR A 238 -18.67 6.69 23.30
N ILE A 239 -18.22 6.06 24.39
CA ILE A 239 -16.94 5.32 24.42
C ILE A 239 -16.96 4.18 23.39
N CYS A 240 -18.09 3.48 23.24
CA CYS A 240 -18.30 2.48 22.20
C CYS A 240 -17.94 3.01 20.81
N ASP A 241 -18.34 4.24 20.47
CA ASP A 241 -18.03 4.86 19.18
C ASP A 241 -16.53 5.13 18.98
N PHE A 242 -15.81 5.47 20.05
CA PHE A 242 -14.37 5.73 19.98
C PHE A 242 -13.56 4.45 19.80
N VAL A 243 -13.93 3.39 20.51
CA VAL A 243 -13.22 2.10 20.47
C VAL A 243 -13.56 1.26 19.24
N ALA A 244 -14.78 1.39 18.71
CA ALA A 244 -15.19 0.67 17.50
C ALA A 244 -14.26 0.97 16.31
N ASP A 245 -14.16 -0.01 15.40
CA ASP A 245 -13.33 0.09 14.20
C ASP A 245 -13.89 1.15 13.23
N LEU A 246 -15.22 1.30 13.20
CA LEU A 246 -15.91 2.34 12.45
C LEU A 246 -17.13 2.85 13.22
N ARG A 247 -17.38 4.16 13.15
CA ARG A 247 -18.60 4.79 13.67
C ARG A 247 -19.56 5.06 12.51
N ALA A 248 -20.83 4.75 12.73
CA ALA A 248 -21.95 5.14 11.91
C ALA A 248 -22.91 6.02 12.72
N ALA A 249 -23.48 7.06 12.11
CA ALA A 249 -24.36 8.00 12.79
C ALA A 249 -25.77 7.43 13.08
N THR A 250 -26.15 6.38 12.37
CA THR A 250 -27.43 5.69 12.53
C THR A 250 -27.29 4.21 12.19
N PRO A 251 -28.19 3.34 12.67
CA PRO A 251 -28.25 1.95 12.21
C PRO A 251 -28.37 1.80 10.69
N THR A 252 -29.05 2.74 10.03
CA THR A 252 -29.16 2.77 8.56
C THR A 252 -27.84 3.14 7.89
N ASN A 253 -27.12 4.14 8.41
CA ASN A 253 -25.80 4.50 7.92
C ASN A 253 -24.77 3.37 8.13
N ALA A 254 -24.92 2.59 9.21
CA ALA A 254 -24.10 1.40 9.42
C ALA A 254 -24.30 0.35 8.33
N ALA A 255 -25.54 0.22 7.81
CA ALA A 255 -25.83 -0.65 6.68
C ALA A 255 -25.15 -0.19 5.39
N GLU A 256 -25.11 1.11 5.15
CA GLU A 256 -24.43 1.69 3.98
C GLU A 256 -22.91 1.54 4.07
N LEU A 257 -22.34 1.71 5.25
CA LEU A 257 -20.89 1.61 5.47
C LEU A 257 -20.39 0.16 5.49
N SER A 258 -21.23 -0.79 5.90
CA SER A 258 -20.88 -2.22 5.92
C SER A 258 -21.13 -2.92 4.59
N THR A 259 -22.00 -2.39 3.72
CA THR A 259 -22.35 -3.05 2.47
C THR A 259 -22.36 -2.11 1.27
N ILE A 260 -21.72 -2.55 0.21
CA ILE A 260 -21.85 -1.95 -1.12
C ILE A 260 -23.16 -2.36 -1.77
N SER A 261 -23.75 -1.46 -2.57
CA SER A 261 -24.97 -1.76 -3.31
C SER A 261 -24.71 -2.73 -4.47
N GLU A 262 -25.71 -3.52 -4.86
CA GLU A 262 -25.65 -4.39 -6.05
C GLU A 262 -25.30 -3.61 -7.32
N ASP A 263 -25.79 -2.38 -7.46
CA ASP A 263 -25.51 -1.54 -8.62
C ASP A 263 -24.07 -1.03 -8.64
N GLU A 264 -23.53 -0.61 -7.50
CA GLU A 264 -22.10 -0.26 -7.37
C GLU A 264 -21.20 -1.48 -7.67
N LEU A 265 -21.60 -2.69 -7.26
CA LEU A 265 -20.86 -3.90 -7.60
C LEU A 265 -20.92 -4.20 -9.10
N LYS A 266 -22.09 -4.07 -9.74
CA LYS A 266 -22.23 -4.24 -11.20
C LYS A 266 -21.36 -3.24 -11.95
N ASP A 267 -21.40 -1.98 -11.57
CA ASP A 267 -20.57 -0.92 -12.17
C ASP A 267 -19.08 -1.20 -12.00
N TYR A 268 -18.68 -1.67 -10.82
CA TYR A 268 -17.30 -2.07 -10.55
C TYR A 268 -16.86 -3.23 -11.45
N LEU A 269 -17.68 -4.26 -11.59
CA LEU A 269 -17.42 -5.41 -12.45
C LEU A 269 -17.37 -5.02 -13.93
N LEU A 270 -18.26 -4.14 -14.39
CA LEU A 270 -18.25 -3.61 -15.76
C LEU A 270 -16.96 -2.83 -16.04
N LYS A 271 -16.53 -1.96 -15.12
CA LYS A 271 -15.25 -1.25 -15.23
C LYS A 271 -14.07 -2.22 -15.32
N LYS A 272 -14.06 -3.26 -14.47
CA LYS A 272 -13.00 -4.29 -14.49
C LYS A 272 -13.02 -5.13 -15.77
N LYS A 273 -14.19 -5.42 -16.32
CA LYS A 273 -14.33 -6.09 -17.62
C LYS A 273 -13.74 -5.25 -18.76
N VAL A 274 -14.04 -3.95 -18.80
CA VAL A 274 -13.47 -3.03 -19.80
C VAL A 274 -11.95 -2.93 -19.65
N GLU A 275 -11.45 -2.79 -18.42
CA GLU A 275 -10.02 -2.77 -18.13
C GLU A 275 -9.32 -4.05 -18.61
N LEU A 276 -9.92 -5.22 -18.32
CA LEU A 276 -9.40 -6.52 -18.75
C LEU A 276 -9.36 -6.63 -20.28
N ASN A 277 -10.43 -6.23 -20.98
CA ASN A 277 -10.49 -6.24 -22.44
C ASN A 277 -9.38 -5.37 -23.04
N ASN A 278 -9.19 -4.16 -22.51
CA ASN A 278 -8.12 -3.26 -22.96
C ASN A 278 -6.72 -3.86 -22.76
N LEU A 279 -6.50 -4.58 -21.65
CA LEU A 279 -5.24 -5.27 -21.38
C LEU A 279 -5.03 -6.46 -22.34
N ILE A 280 -6.09 -7.19 -22.65
CA ILE A 280 -6.06 -8.29 -23.63
C ILE A 280 -5.73 -7.74 -25.02
N GLU A 281 -6.40 -6.69 -25.48
CA GLU A 281 -6.12 -6.04 -26.77
C GLU A 281 -4.67 -5.56 -26.85
N LYS A 282 -4.18 -4.84 -25.85
CA LYS A 282 -2.77 -4.42 -25.77
C LYS A 282 -1.81 -5.60 -25.86
N ARG A 283 -2.14 -6.73 -25.23
CA ARG A 283 -1.30 -7.94 -25.27
C ARG A 283 -1.32 -8.60 -26.65
N LEU A 284 -2.48 -8.63 -27.31
CA LEU A 284 -2.64 -9.14 -28.67
C LEU A 284 -1.85 -8.28 -29.66
N ASP A 285 -1.96 -6.95 -29.58
CA ASP A 285 -1.22 -6.01 -30.42
C ASP A 285 0.29 -6.19 -30.28
N LEU A 286 0.80 -6.22 -29.04
CA LEU A 286 2.23 -6.46 -28.78
C LEU A 286 2.70 -7.81 -29.36
N SER A 287 1.86 -8.83 -29.28
CA SER A 287 2.18 -10.16 -29.83
C SER A 287 2.14 -10.14 -31.36
N HIS A 288 1.19 -9.42 -31.96
CA HIS A 288 1.09 -9.20 -33.39
C HIS A 288 2.30 -8.44 -33.94
N PHE A 289 2.71 -7.35 -33.30
CA PHE A 289 3.91 -6.61 -33.68
C PHE A 289 5.19 -7.45 -33.57
N LYS A 290 5.32 -8.28 -32.53
CA LYS A 290 6.44 -9.24 -32.43
C LYS A 290 6.42 -10.24 -33.58
N LEU A 291 5.26 -10.83 -33.89
CA LEU A 291 5.12 -11.77 -35.00
C LEU A 291 5.48 -11.13 -36.34
N LEU A 292 4.98 -9.91 -36.60
CA LEU A 292 5.32 -9.12 -37.79
C LEU A 292 6.82 -8.82 -37.87
N SER A 293 7.47 -8.49 -36.75
CA SER A 293 8.91 -8.24 -36.73
C SER A 293 9.73 -9.49 -37.07
N ILE A 294 9.32 -10.65 -36.54
CA ILE A 294 9.94 -11.94 -36.83
C ILE A 294 9.71 -12.30 -38.31
N TYR A 295 8.48 -12.15 -38.81
CA TYR A 295 8.15 -12.39 -40.21
C TYR A 295 8.98 -11.51 -41.15
N LYS A 296 9.12 -10.21 -40.86
CA LYS A 296 9.98 -9.30 -41.63
C LYS A 296 11.45 -9.72 -41.60
N ASN A 297 11.95 -10.23 -40.48
CA ASN A 297 13.34 -10.69 -40.36
C ASN A 297 13.59 -12.04 -41.06
N ILE A 298 12.59 -12.92 -41.12
CA ILE A 298 12.66 -14.25 -41.75
C ILE A 298 12.37 -14.19 -43.26
N SER A 299 11.67 -13.15 -43.73
CA SER A 299 11.40 -12.91 -45.16
C SER A 299 12.64 -13.20 -46.00
N LEU A 300 12.56 -14.25 -46.83
CA LEU A 300 13.61 -14.67 -47.76
C LEU A 300 14.09 -13.48 -48.59
N LYS A 301 13.18 -12.58 -48.96
CA LYS A 301 13.49 -11.36 -49.72
C LYS A 301 14.54 -10.49 -48.99
N ASN A 302 14.39 -10.29 -47.67
CA ASN A 302 15.34 -9.51 -46.86
C ASN A 302 16.67 -10.24 -46.65
N GLN A 303 16.66 -11.56 -46.53
CA GLN A 303 17.88 -12.36 -46.48
C GLN A 303 18.63 -12.33 -47.81
N PHE A 304 17.94 -12.46 -48.95
CA PHE A 304 18.51 -12.31 -50.29
C PHE A 304 19.07 -10.91 -50.52
N TYR A 305 18.40 -9.84 -50.08
CA TYR A 305 18.96 -8.49 -50.16
C TYR A 305 20.26 -8.35 -49.34
N LYS A 306 20.30 -8.89 -48.12
CA LYS A 306 21.49 -8.85 -47.26
C LYS A 306 22.65 -9.67 -47.83
N ILE A 307 22.37 -10.87 -48.35
CA ILE A 307 23.35 -11.71 -49.02
C ILE A 307 23.87 -10.99 -50.27
N ASN A 308 22.98 -10.45 -51.11
CA ASN A 308 23.39 -9.74 -52.33
C ASN A 308 24.22 -8.49 -52.04
N SER A 309 23.93 -7.74 -50.97
CA SER A 309 24.76 -6.59 -50.60
C SER A 309 26.13 -7.03 -50.11
N MET A 310 26.20 -8.09 -49.29
CA MET A 310 27.47 -8.67 -48.82
C MET A 310 28.31 -9.23 -49.98
N THR A 311 27.69 -9.89 -50.95
CA THR A 311 28.35 -10.40 -52.15
C THR A 311 28.92 -9.25 -53.00
N ARG A 312 28.16 -8.17 -53.18
CA ARG A 312 28.64 -6.96 -53.89
C ARG A 312 29.82 -6.31 -53.18
N ASP A 313 29.77 -6.18 -51.86
CA ASP A 313 30.87 -5.64 -51.06
C ASP A 313 32.12 -6.52 -51.16
N LEU A 314 31.97 -7.85 -51.12
CA LEU A 314 33.08 -8.78 -51.29
C LEU A 314 33.73 -8.64 -52.67
N LEU A 315 32.94 -8.59 -53.74
CA LEU A 315 33.43 -8.38 -55.11
C LEU A 315 34.16 -7.04 -55.24
N TYR A 316 33.61 -5.97 -54.65
CA TYR A 316 34.28 -4.67 -54.65
C TYR A 316 35.64 -4.72 -53.94
N ARG A 317 35.71 -5.34 -52.75
CA ARG A 317 36.97 -5.52 -52.02
C ARG A 317 37.98 -6.36 -52.79
N GLU A 318 37.54 -7.42 -53.47
CA GLU A 318 38.38 -8.23 -54.33
C GLU A 318 38.99 -7.40 -55.48
N THR A 319 38.19 -6.58 -56.15
CA THR A 319 38.70 -5.71 -57.22
C THR A 319 39.73 -4.70 -56.72
N LEU A 320 39.52 -4.11 -55.54
CA LEU A 320 40.49 -3.21 -54.90
C LEU A 320 41.81 -3.92 -54.57
N LEU A 321 41.73 -5.14 -54.03
CA LEU A 321 42.89 -5.95 -53.72
C LEU A 321 43.68 -6.28 -54.99
N ASN A 322 43.00 -6.77 -56.04
CA ASN A 322 43.62 -7.10 -57.32
C ASN A 322 44.29 -5.90 -57.98
N ASN A 323 43.64 -4.73 -57.95
CA ASN A 323 44.22 -3.49 -58.46
C ASN A 323 45.46 -3.05 -57.66
N SER A 324 45.43 -3.21 -56.34
CA SER A 324 46.57 -2.90 -55.47
C SER A 324 47.74 -3.84 -55.74
N MET A 325 47.49 -5.14 -55.85
CA MET A 325 48.51 -6.14 -56.22
C MET A 325 49.11 -5.83 -57.60
N LYS A 326 48.29 -5.51 -58.59
CA LYS A 326 48.75 -5.15 -59.94
C LYS A 326 49.68 -3.93 -59.92
N LYS A 327 49.34 -2.89 -59.14
CA LYS A 327 50.20 -1.70 -58.98
C LYS A 327 51.54 -2.03 -58.33
N ILE A 328 51.54 -2.87 -57.28
CA ILE A 328 52.78 -3.31 -56.61
C ILE A 328 53.67 -4.09 -57.59
N LEU A 329 53.08 -5.04 -58.34
CA LEU A 329 53.81 -5.83 -59.33
C LEU A 329 54.37 -4.97 -60.46
N GLN A 330 53.61 -3.99 -60.95
CA GLN A 330 54.08 -3.02 -61.95
C GLN A 330 55.21 -2.12 -61.42
N GLY A 331 55.14 -1.72 -60.15
CA GLY A 331 56.22 -0.95 -59.51
C GLY A 331 57.53 -1.74 -59.47
N HIS A 332 57.47 -3.01 -59.04
CA HIS A 332 58.64 -3.89 -59.01
C HIS A 332 59.16 -4.26 -60.40
N SER A 333 58.30 -4.46 -61.39
CA SER A 333 58.74 -4.73 -62.76
C SER A 333 59.48 -3.54 -63.37
N TYR A 334 59.00 -2.32 -63.12
CA TYR A 334 59.67 -1.09 -63.54
C TYR A 334 61.05 -0.92 -62.87
N GLU A 335 61.13 -1.19 -61.56
CA GLU A 335 62.40 -1.14 -60.81
C GLU A 335 63.42 -2.15 -61.35
N LEU A 336 62.98 -3.37 -61.65
CA LEU A 336 63.80 -4.42 -62.28
C LEU A 336 64.28 -3.99 -63.68
N GLN A 337 63.41 -3.40 -64.48
CA GLN A 337 63.75 -2.92 -65.82
C GLN A 337 64.79 -1.80 -65.77
N ASN A 338 64.64 -0.86 -64.82
CA ASN A 338 65.63 0.19 -64.59
C ASN A 338 66.98 -0.39 -64.16
N LYS A 339 67.01 -1.31 -63.19
CA LYS A 339 68.25 -1.97 -62.77
C LYS A 339 68.91 -2.74 -63.92
N LYS A 340 68.12 -3.41 -64.77
CA LYS A 340 68.60 -4.09 -65.99
C LYS A 340 69.18 -3.10 -67.00
N PHE A 341 68.53 -1.96 -67.22
CA PHE A 341 69.05 -0.89 -68.10
C PHE A 341 70.38 -0.31 -67.57
N TYR A 342 70.48 -0.05 -66.26
CA TYR A 342 71.73 0.39 -65.65
C TYR A 342 72.85 -0.64 -65.78
N LEU A 343 72.54 -1.94 -65.61
CA LEU A 343 73.48 -3.03 -65.81
C LEU A 343 73.92 -3.18 -67.27
N GLN A 344 73.00 -3.05 -68.23
CA GLN A 344 73.29 -3.16 -69.67
C GLN A 344 74.10 -1.99 -70.22
N ASN A 345 73.95 -0.79 -69.64
CA ASN A 345 74.69 0.41 -70.05
C ASN A 345 76.00 0.63 -69.26
N PHE A 346 76.37 -0.31 -68.40
CA PHE A 346 77.65 -0.28 -67.70
C PHE A 346 78.80 -0.68 -68.66
N LYS A 347 79.19 0.24 -69.56
CA LYS A 347 80.42 0.13 -70.37
C LYS A 347 81.61 0.65 -69.56
N LEU A 348 82.54 -0.25 -69.25
CA LEU A 348 83.89 0.05 -68.76
C LEU A 348 84.67 0.81 -69.85
N ASN A 349 84.53 2.14 -69.90
CA ASN A 349 85.41 2.99 -70.71
C ASN A 349 86.57 3.50 -69.86
N LYS A 350 87.77 2.97 -70.16
CA LYS A 350 89.06 3.40 -69.63
C LYS A 350 89.39 4.83 -70.06
N SER A 351 89.84 5.64 -69.11
CA SER A 351 90.97 6.60 -69.18
C SER A 351 90.67 8.01 -68.63
N LYS A 352 91.65 8.53 -67.89
CA LYS A 352 91.77 9.84 -67.17
C LYS A 352 91.05 10.05 -65.84
N GLU A 353 90.06 9.24 -65.45
CA GLU A 353 89.48 9.35 -64.09
C GLU A 353 90.22 8.53 -63.00
N ILE A 354 90.97 7.49 -63.38
CA ILE A 354 91.57 6.52 -62.43
C ILE A 354 92.72 7.12 -61.61
N GLU A 355 93.43 8.13 -62.10
CA GLU A 355 94.42 8.89 -61.30
C GLU A 355 93.78 9.93 -60.38
N ASN A 356 92.58 10.43 -60.71
CA ASN A 356 91.84 11.37 -59.86
C ASN A 356 91.10 10.63 -58.73
N TYR A 357 90.74 9.36 -58.94
CA TYR A 357 90.18 8.49 -57.91
C TYR A 357 91.21 8.03 -56.87
N SER A 358 92.50 7.91 -57.20
CA SER A 358 93.53 7.52 -56.21
C SER A 358 93.77 8.62 -55.15
N TYR A 359 93.72 9.90 -55.56
CA TYR A 359 93.83 11.06 -54.66
C TYR A 359 92.53 11.27 -53.84
N ARG A 360 91.37 11.02 -54.45
CA ARG A 360 90.06 11.03 -53.76
C ARG A 360 89.90 9.85 -52.79
N LEU A 361 90.44 8.67 -53.09
CA LEU A 361 90.43 7.50 -52.20
C LEU A 361 91.26 7.74 -50.93
N LYS A 362 92.37 8.48 -51.01
CA LYS A 362 93.17 8.87 -49.84
C LYS A 362 92.39 9.79 -48.91
N ASN A 363 91.65 10.77 -49.44
CA ASN A 363 90.78 11.66 -48.66
C ASN A 363 89.48 10.98 -48.16
N ILE A 364 88.97 9.99 -48.90
CA ILE A 364 87.85 9.14 -48.49
C ILE A 364 88.29 8.18 -47.37
N SER A 365 89.54 7.71 -47.33
CA SER A 365 90.07 6.86 -46.25
C SER A 365 90.15 7.59 -44.90
N VAL A 366 90.49 8.88 -44.90
CA VAL A 366 90.51 9.75 -43.71
C VAL A 366 89.09 10.13 -43.25
N LYS A 367 88.16 10.33 -44.19
CA LYS A 367 86.72 10.54 -43.88
C LYS A 367 85.99 9.26 -43.46
N LEU A 368 86.39 8.09 -43.97
CA LEU A 368 85.82 6.81 -43.58
C LEU A 368 86.31 6.38 -42.20
N SER A 369 87.59 6.55 -41.88
CA SER A 369 88.12 6.24 -40.54
C SER A 369 87.44 7.08 -39.43
N SER A 370 87.20 8.37 -39.68
CA SER A 370 86.44 9.26 -38.77
C SER A 370 84.93 8.97 -38.71
N LYS A 371 84.34 8.41 -39.75
CA LYS A 371 82.92 8.02 -39.78
C LYS A 371 82.68 6.62 -39.21
N ILE A 372 83.65 5.71 -39.37
CA ILE A 372 83.67 4.38 -38.76
C ILE A 372 83.90 4.47 -37.25
N SER A 373 84.74 5.41 -36.75
CA SER A 373 84.86 5.66 -35.31
C SER A 373 83.55 6.19 -34.71
N LYS A 374 82.92 7.20 -35.35
CA LYS A 374 81.58 7.70 -34.95
C LYS A 374 80.49 6.63 -34.99
N ASN A 375 80.47 5.78 -36.02
CA ASN A 375 79.50 4.69 -36.12
C ASN A 375 79.77 3.55 -35.13
N ARG A 376 81.03 3.28 -34.76
CA ARG A 376 81.37 2.34 -33.68
C ARG A 376 80.92 2.86 -32.32
N GLU A 377 81.07 4.15 -32.03
CA GLU A 377 80.57 4.76 -30.80
C GLU A 377 79.03 4.74 -30.74
N ASN A 378 78.35 5.06 -31.84
CA ASN A 378 76.88 4.96 -31.93
C ASN A 378 76.36 3.52 -31.83
N LEU A 379 77.06 2.53 -32.41
CA LEU A 379 76.71 1.12 -32.25
C LEU A 379 76.92 0.65 -30.81
N ASN A 380 77.98 1.09 -30.12
CA ASN A 380 78.20 0.78 -28.71
C ASN A 380 77.16 1.45 -27.80
N PHE A 381 76.76 2.68 -28.10
CA PHE A 381 75.68 3.39 -27.40
C PHE A 381 74.33 2.69 -27.60
N ASN A 382 73.97 2.36 -28.85
CA ASN A 382 72.75 1.64 -29.17
C ASN A 382 72.73 0.23 -28.57
N ARG A 383 73.87 -0.48 -28.50
CA ARG A 383 73.97 -1.79 -27.84
C ARG A 383 73.78 -1.69 -26.32
N LYS A 384 74.33 -0.65 -25.67
CA LYS A 384 74.07 -0.36 -24.25
C LYS A 384 72.61 0.04 -24.00
N LEU A 385 72.03 0.87 -24.86
CA LEU A 385 70.63 1.30 -24.79
C LEU A 385 69.66 0.12 -25.00
N LEU A 386 69.92 -0.76 -25.97
CA LEU A 386 69.15 -1.99 -26.18
C LEU A 386 69.25 -2.92 -24.96
N SER A 387 70.45 -3.09 -24.39
CA SER A 387 70.63 -3.91 -23.20
C SER A 387 69.92 -3.35 -21.97
N TYR A 388 69.86 -2.02 -21.83
CA TYR A 388 69.12 -1.34 -20.76
C TYR A 388 67.61 -1.50 -20.96
N TYR A 389 67.08 -1.24 -22.17
CA TYR A 389 65.67 -1.39 -22.49
C TYR A 389 65.18 -2.84 -22.41
N PHE A 390 65.97 -3.82 -22.86
CA PHE A 390 65.61 -5.24 -22.72
C PHE A 390 65.61 -5.65 -21.25
N LYS A 391 66.59 -5.22 -20.45
CA LYS A 391 66.69 -5.59 -19.03
C LYS A 391 65.59 -4.94 -18.18
N THR A 392 65.18 -3.71 -18.47
CA THR A 392 64.08 -3.02 -17.74
C THR A 392 62.70 -3.50 -18.20
N LYS A 393 62.46 -3.61 -19.50
CA LYS A 393 61.15 -3.99 -20.04
C LYS A 393 60.81 -5.47 -19.79
N ILE A 394 61.81 -6.36 -19.84
CA ILE A 394 61.61 -7.77 -19.43
C ILE A 394 61.40 -7.85 -17.92
N ASN A 395 62.14 -7.12 -17.07
CA ASN A 395 61.89 -7.18 -15.62
C ASN A 395 60.50 -6.66 -15.21
N ASP A 396 60.00 -5.61 -15.87
CA ASP A 396 58.66 -5.08 -15.60
C ASP A 396 57.55 -6.02 -16.09
N GLU A 397 57.69 -6.61 -17.27
CA GLU A 397 56.76 -7.64 -17.76
C GLU A 397 56.83 -8.93 -16.93
N PHE A 398 58.02 -9.35 -16.47
CA PHE A 398 58.20 -10.51 -15.59
C PHE A 398 57.60 -10.27 -14.20
N LYS A 399 57.69 -9.04 -13.65
CA LYS A 399 57.01 -8.66 -12.41
C LYS A 399 55.49 -8.66 -12.54
N LYS A 400 54.95 -8.19 -13.67
CA LYS A 400 53.50 -8.30 -13.97
C LYS A 400 53.07 -9.76 -14.09
N PHE A 401 53.83 -10.60 -14.80
CA PHE A 401 53.54 -12.02 -14.96
C PHE A 401 53.53 -12.76 -13.61
N LYS A 402 54.46 -12.45 -12.69
CA LYS A 402 54.50 -13.02 -11.33
C LYS A 402 53.30 -12.61 -10.47
N ALA A 403 52.72 -11.43 -10.70
CA ALA A 403 51.48 -11.01 -10.04
C ALA A 403 50.25 -11.78 -10.58
N TYR A 404 50.23 -12.10 -11.88
CA TYR A 404 49.22 -12.98 -12.47
C TYR A 404 49.37 -14.44 -12.06
N GLU A 405 50.60 -14.93 -11.83
CA GLU A 405 50.85 -16.28 -11.32
C GLU A 405 50.24 -16.49 -9.92
N LYS A 406 50.36 -15.49 -9.04
CA LYS A 406 49.70 -15.50 -7.72
C LYS A 406 48.18 -15.38 -7.83
N PHE A 407 47.67 -14.59 -8.79
CA PHE A 407 46.23 -14.53 -9.09
C PHE A 407 45.71 -15.89 -9.59
N ILE A 408 46.41 -16.57 -10.50
CA ILE A 408 46.00 -17.86 -11.07
C ILE A 408 46.05 -18.98 -10.03
N LEU A 409 47.02 -18.96 -9.10
CA LEU A 409 47.11 -19.92 -7.99
C LEU A 409 45.97 -19.77 -6.95
N ASP A 410 45.49 -18.55 -6.72
CA ASP A 410 44.33 -18.26 -5.85
C ASP A 410 42.98 -18.27 -6.61
N TYR A 411 43.01 -18.33 -7.95
CA TYR A 411 41.81 -18.35 -8.80
C TYR A 411 41.30 -19.79 -8.91
N ASP A 412 40.60 -20.23 -7.87
CA ASP A 412 39.97 -21.56 -7.83
C ASP A 412 38.81 -21.62 -8.83
N LEU A 413 39.19 -21.86 -10.09
CA LEU A 413 38.30 -22.01 -11.23
C LEU A 413 37.37 -23.20 -11.00
N ASP A 414 37.86 -24.25 -10.33
CA ASP A 414 37.10 -25.45 -10.02
C ASP A 414 35.98 -25.16 -9.03
N ASP A 415 36.24 -24.39 -7.96
CA ASP A 415 35.21 -24.07 -6.97
C ASP A 415 34.18 -23.07 -7.51
N ARG A 416 34.57 -22.16 -8.42
CA ARG A 416 33.60 -21.32 -9.16
C ARG A 416 32.81 -22.09 -10.21
N LEU A 417 33.44 -22.99 -10.96
CA LEU A 417 32.74 -23.88 -11.90
C LEU A 417 31.79 -24.83 -11.17
N LYS A 418 32.16 -25.28 -9.97
CA LYS A 418 31.32 -26.08 -9.09
C LYS A 418 30.13 -25.26 -8.59
N ASN A 419 30.34 -24.03 -8.12
CA ASN A 419 29.27 -23.12 -7.72
C ASN A 419 28.32 -22.75 -8.88
N GLU A 420 28.83 -22.52 -10.08
CA GLU A 420 27.99 -22.25 -11.26
C GLU A 420 27.28 -23.52 -11.77
N ARG A 421 27.92 -24.69 -11.69
CA ARG A 421 27.26 -25.98 -11.93
C ARG A 421 26.17 -26.27 -10.91
N ASP A 422 26.38 -25.93 -9.64
CA ASP A 422 25.39 -26.12 -8.57
C ASP A 422 24.24 -25.12 -8.72
N ARG A 423 24.51 -23.86 -9.13
CA ARG A 423 23.47 -22.91 -9.55
C ARG A 423 22.66 -23.42 -10.74
N LEU A 424 23.32 -23.94 -11.78
CA LEU A 424 22.67 -24.53 -12.94
C LEU A 424 21.87 -25.79 -12.58
N LYS A 425 22.36 -26.63 -11.66
CA LYS A 425 21.59 -27.76 -11.09
C LYS A 425 20.37 -27.25 -10.33
N TYR A 426 20.50 -26.22 -9.51
CA TYR A 426 19.38 -25.62 -8.78
C TYR A 426 18.34 -25.00 -9.72
N LEU A 427 18.79 -24.34 -10.79
CA LEU A 427 17.93 -23.79 -11.84
C LEU A 427 17.23 -24.91 -12.62
N ASN A 428 17.93 -26.00 -12.92
CA ASN A 428 17.39 -27.17 -13.62
C ASN A 428 16.39 -27.94 -12.73
N ILE A 429 16.63 -28.04 -11.42
CA ILE A 429 15.66 -28.57 -10.45
C ILE A 429 14.42 -27.66 -10.39
N ARG A 430 14.59 -26.34 -10.35
CA ARG A 430 13.46 -25.38 -10.38
C ARG A 430 12.69 -25.44 -11.69
N LEU A 431 13.37 -25.57 -12.83
CA LEU A 431 12.78 -25.74 -14.15
C LEU A 431 12.06 -27.08 -14.27
N LYS A 432 12.64 -28.19 -13.80
CA LYS A 432 11.94 -29.49 -13.70
C LYS A 432 10.72 -29.41 -12.78
N SER A 433 10.84 -28.79 -11.61
CA SER A 433 9.69 -28.56 -10.70
C SER A 433 8.63 -27.65 -11.32
N ALA A 434 9.03 -26.68 -12.15
CA ALA A 434 8.11 -25.80 -12.88
C ALA A 434 7.41 -26.55 -14.02
N PHE A 435 8.12 -27.43 -14.74
CA PHE A 435 7.56 -28.32 -15.75
C PHE A 435 6.67 -29.41 -15.14
N ASP A 436 7.00 -29.95 -13.96
CA ASP A 436 6.17 -30.90 -13.21
C ASP A 436 4.94 -30.22 -12.56
N LYS A 437 4.97 -28.89 -12.41
CA LYS A 437 3.82 -28.07 -11.96
C LYS A 437 2.91 -27.60 -13.09
N ILE A 438 3.31 -27.77 -14.36
CA ILE A 438 2.42 -27.62 -15.51
C ILE A 438 1.68 -28.95 -15.65
N ASN A 439 0.41 -28.97 -15.21
CA ASN A 439 -0.51 -30.11 -15.17
C ASN A 439 -0.23 -31.20 -16.23
N LYS A 440 0.49 -32.26 -15.85
CA LYS A 440 0.42 -33.54 -16.55
C LYS A 440 -0.95 -34.15 -16.24
N ILE A 441 -1.84 -34.13 -17.21
CA ILE A 441 -3.07 -34.93 -17.17
C ILE A 441 -2.65 -36.35 -17.53
N GLU A 442 -2.65 -37.25 -16.54
CA GLU A 442 -2.43 -38.68 -16.79
C GLU A 442 -3.76 -39.30 -17.25
N ILE A 443 -3.75 -39.91 -18.43
CA ILE A 443 -4.88 -40.68 -18.98
C ILE A 443 -4.60 -42.14 -18.67
N LEU A 444 -5.43 -42.78 -17.84
CA LEU A 444 -5.27 -44.18 -17.43
C LEU A 444 -6.39 -45.04 -18.01
N THR A 445 -6.08 -46.25 -18.47
CA THR A 445 -7.08 -47.28 -18.83
C THR A 445 -7.79 -47.84 -17.61
N GLU A 446 -8.83 -48.64 -17.81
CA GLU A 446 -9.60 -49.26 -16.71
C GLU A 446 -8.72 -50.15 -15.81
N ASP A 447 -7.67 -50.74 -16.37
CA ASP A 447 -6.65 -51.55 -15.67
C ASP A 447 -5.55 -50.71 -14.99
N GLY A 448 -5.63 -49.38 -15.07
CA GLY A 448 -4.70 -48.46 -14.43
C GLY A 448 -3.37 -48.24 -15.18
N GLN A 449 -3.27 -48.62 -16.46
CA GLN A 449 -2.08 -48.38 -17.29
C GLN A 449 -2.16 -47.01 -17.98
N GLU A 450 -1.02 -46.33 -18.09
CA GLU A 450 -0.93 -44.99 -18.70
C GLU A 450 -1.02 -45.05 -20.23
N LEU A 451 -2.00 -44.33 -20.78
CA LEU A 451 -2.35 -44.32 -22.18
C LEU A 451 -1.52 -43.23 -22.90
N LYS A 452 -0.42 -43.65 -23.54
CA LYS A 452 0.63 -42.75 -24.05
C LYS A 452 0.43 -42.30 -25.50
N ALA A 453 -0.36 -43.03 -26.28
CA ALA A 453 -0.70 -42.67 -27.66
C ALA A 453 -2.14 -43.09 -28.01
N ALA A 454 -2.79 -42.36 -28.93
CA ALA A 454 -4.18 -42.61 -29.31
C ALA A 454 -4.43 -44.04 -29.84
N LYS A 455 -3.43 -44.67 -30.45
CA LYS A 455 -3.47 -46.06 -30.93
C LYS A 455 -3.67 -47.11 -29.83
N ASP A 456 -3.35 -46.75 -28.58
CA ASP A 456 -3.39 -47.68 -27.45
C ASP A 456 -4.78 -47.70 -26.78
N ALA A 457 -5.71 -46.83 -27.20
CA ALA A 457 -7.08 -46.75 -26.68
C ALA A 457 -8.03 -47.64 -27.48
N ARG A 458 -8.89 -48.41 -26.80
CA ARG A 458 -9.90 -49.26 -27.45
C ARG A 458 -11.27 -48.59 -27.44
N LEU A 459 -12.02 -48.79 -28.54
CA LEU A 459 -13.38 -48.27 -28.69
C LEU A 459 -14.31 -48.88 -27.63
N GLY A 460 -14.94 -48.03 -26.82
CA GLY A 460 -15.80 -48.43 -25.71
C GLY A 460 -15.10 -48.64 -24.36
N GLU A 461 -13.78 -48.48 -24.27
CA GLU A 461 -13.02 -48.59 -23.02
C GLU A 461 -13.27 -47.39 -22.09
N ILE A 462 -13.30 -47.60 -20.77
CA ILE A 462 -13.41 -46.52 -19.78
C ILE A 462 -12.01 -46.00 -19.47
N ILE A 463 -11.75 -44.76 -19.85
CA ILE A 463 -10.51 -44.05 -19.52
C ILE A 463 -10.75 -43.08 -18.36
N SER A 464 -9.75 -42.94 -17.50
CA SER A 464 -9.78 -42.01 -16.38
C SER A 464 -8.72 -40.91 -16.53
N LEU A 465 -9.15 -39.66 -16.44
CA LEU A 465 -8.33 -38.47 -16.46
C LEU A 465 -8.07 -38.04 -15.01
N LYS A 466 -6.82 -38.15 -14.58
CA LYS A 466 -6.42 -37.82 -13.20
C LYS A 466 -5.90 -36.39 -13.14
N PHE A 467 -6.64 -35.52 -12.47
CA PHE A 467 -6.25 -34.15 -12.13
C PHE A 467 -5.73 -34.09 -10.70
N LYS A 468 -5.13 -32.95 -10.32
CA LYS A 468 -4.58 -32.74 -8.98
C LYS A 468 -5.65 -32.71 -7.87
N ASP A 469 -6.89 -32.48 -8.26
CA ASP A 469 -8.07 -32.25 -7.41
C ASP A 469 -9.20 -33.29 -7.61
N GLY A 470 -9.05 -34.24 -8.54
CA GLY A 470 -10.05 -35.28 -8.76
C GLY A 470 -9.80 -36.15 -10.00
N ASN A 471 -10.62 -37.19 -10.15
CA ASN A 471 -10.58 -38.10 -11.31
C ASN A 471 -11.88 -38.00 -12.10
N ILE A 472 -11.78 -37.85 -13.42
CA ILE A 472 -12.92 -37.90 -14.34
C ILE A 472 -12.86 -39.20 -15.13
N LYS A 473 -13.93 -39.98 -15.16
CA LYS A 473 -14.04 -41.18 -16.01
C LYS A 473 -14.86 -40.87 -17.24
N SER A 474 -14.41 -41.30 -18.40
CA SER A 474 -15.09 -41.14 -19.69
C SER A 474 -14.95 -42.40 -20.53
N LYS A 475 -15.94 -42.69 -21.38
CA LYS A 475 -15.92 -43.85 -22.27
C LYS A 475 -15.44 -43.42 -23.65
N VAL A 476 -14.46 -44.12 -24.22
CA VAL A 476 -13.91 -43.80 -25.54
C VAL A 476 -14.97 -44.08 -26.62
N GLN A 477 -15.52 -43.02 -27.23
CA GLN A 477 -16.57 -43.14 -28.24
C GLN A 477 -16.04 -43.23 -29.68
N ASN A 478 -14.88 -42.65 -29.95
CA ASN A 478 -14.24 -42.69 -31.26
C ASN A 478 -12.72 -42.53 -31.09
N VAL A 479 -11.92 -43.19 -31.94
CA VAL A 479 -10.46 -43.08 -31.96
C VAL A 479 -10.04 -42.77 -33.39
N GLU A 480 -9.65 -41.53 -33.65
CA GLU A 480 -9.10 -41.11 -34.93
C GLU A 480 -7.58 -40.94 -34.80
N MET A 481 -6.83 -41.62 -35.68
CA MET A 481 -5.38 -41.40 -35.79
C MET A 481 -5.14 -40.37 -36.89
N ARG A 482 -4.26 -39.41 -36.61
CA ARG A 482 -3.69 -38.57 -37.68
C ARG A 482 -2.52 -39.35 -38.29
N ASP A 483 -2.49 -39.43 -39.62
CA ASP A 483 -1.35 -39.95 -40.38
C ASP A 483 -0.07 -39.14 -40.13
#